data_AF-K1XBY4-F1
#
_entry.id   AF-K1XBY4-F1
#
_cell.length_a   1.000
_cell.length_b   1.000
_cell.length_c   1.000
_cell.angle_alpha   90.00
_cell.angle_beta   90.00
_cell.angle_gamma   90.00
#
_symmetry.space_group_name_H-M   'P 1'
#
loop_
_entity.id
_entity.type
_entity.pdbx_description
1 polymer ?
#
loop_
_entity_poly.entity_id
_entity_poly.type
_entity_poly.pdbx_seq_one_letter_code
_entity_poly.pdbx_strand_id
1 'polypeptide(L)'
;MKWVELKYSKNQIDKAGIFLVRESLDSVDKNNFFDAIEKLNNWRVAHAFPMQVIYVNLKRNTKLIDKNALIVQRLKRLSSIYLKLKRENGMSLVRMEDIAGCRAIVNDLSKVYELYEILKKSLSKQVIHRERDYIKNPKESGYRGIHLIYKYFGDKTCYENLPVEVQIRSKIQHSWATAVEVVGTFTKQALKANRGEEKWLNFFKNVSKYFSYLETDKKLMPEDDRNNLKHETDDLNVYDVLSAFRVSTEQLTKDKSNKYHYFIIILDIKNRRIAFERFVRNEIEFASERYKILENEFRGDESKDLVLVSAKSLRDLKKSYPNYFADTEKFLKFLKIVIGQFNYSTSPKDSLEKN
;
A
#
# COMPACT_ATOMS: atom_id res chain seq x y z
N MET A 1 -4.11 -10.52 24.56
CA MET A 1 -3.12 -10.13 23.53
C MET A 1 -2.44 -8.87 24.04
N LYS A 2 -1.13 -8.93 24.26
CA LYS A 2 -0.35 -7.76 24.69
C LYS A 2 0.00 -6.97 23.42
N TRP A 3 -0.23 -5.66 23.47
CA TRP A 3 0.09 -4.74 22.38
C TRP A 3 1.27 -3.90 22.84
N VAL A 4 2.16 -3.55 21.91
CA VAL A 4 3.32 -2.71 22.24
C VAL A 4 2.86 -1.30 22.56
N GLU A 5 3.11 -0.86 23.78
CA GLU A 5 2.78 0.49 24.23
C GLU A 5 3.85 1.50 23.77
N LEU A 6 3.41 2.75 23.65
CA LEU A 6 4.31 3.87 23.37
C LEU A 6 5.16 4.17 24.60
N LYS A 7 6.48 3.97 24.49
CA LYS A 7 7.43 4.14 25.60
C LYS A 7 8.07 5.53 25.65
N TYR A 8 8.12 6.21 24.51
CA TYR A 8 8.86 7.46 24.35
C TYR A 8 7.90 8.64 24.13
N SER A 9 8.29 9.81 24.61
CA SER A 9 7.57 11.05 24.36
C SER A 9 7.65 11.46 22.88
N LYS A 10 6.65 12.22 22.41
CA LYS A 10 6.64 12.78 21.04
C LYS A 10 7.92 13.57 20.72
N ASN A 11 8.46 14.31 21.69
CA ASN A 11 9.72 15.06 21.54
C ASN A 11 10.93 14.13 21.30
N GLN A 12 11.05 13.03 22.07
CA GLN A 12 12.11 12.05 21.86
C GLN A 12 12.03 11.40 20.47
N ILE A 13 10.81 11.12 19.99
CA ILE A 13 10.56 10.52 18.69
C ILE A 13 10.90 11.48 17.56
N ASP A 14 10.48 12.74 17.65
CA ASP A 14 10.83 13.75 16.64
C ASP A 14 12.35 13.99 16.60
N LYS A 15 13.04 14.05 17.76
CA LYS A 15 14.50 14.13 17.82
C LYS A 15 15.18 12.94 17.13
N ALA A 16 14.71 11.71 17.40
CA ALA A 16 15.21 10.52 16.73
C ALA A 16 15.01 10.59 15.20
N GLY A 17 13.86 11.07 14.75
CA GLY A 17 13.59 11.26 13.32
C GLY A 17 14.55 12.26 12.65
N ILE A 18 14.81 13.39 13.31
CA ILE A 18 15.76 14.40 12.82
C ILE A 18 17.17 13.84 12.78
N PHE A 19 17.59 13.14 13.84
CA PHE A 19 18.90 12.50 13.91
C PHE A 19 19.10 11.52 12.75
N LEU A 20 18.12 10.65 12.50
CA LEU A 20 18.19 9.66 11.42
C LEU A 20 18.28 10.29 10.03
N VAL A 21 17.71 11.49 9.79
CA VAL A 21 17.83 12.16 8.48
C VAL A 21 19.23 12.72 8.25
N ARG A 22 19.89 13.18 9.31
CA ARG A 22 21.21 13.84 9.25
C ARG A 22 22.36 12.84 9.26
N GLU A 23 22.26 11.83 10.10
CA GLU A 23 23.31 10.86 10.35
C GLU A 23 23.08 9.58 9.56
N SER A 24 24.17 8.94 9.16
CA SER A 24 24.16 7.61 8.56
C SER A 24 24.73 6.57 9.52
N LEU A 25 24.59 5.29 9.20
CA LEU A 25 25.20 4.20 10.00
C LEU A 25 26.73 4.27 10.07
N ASP A 26 27.35 4.92 9.09
CA ASP A 26 28.79 5.11 9.03
C ASP A 26 29.26 6.30 9.87
N SER A 27 28.35 6.97 10.59
CA SER A 27 28.72 8.02 11.54
C SER A 27 29.48 7.44 12.74
N VAL A 28 30.29 8.29 13.39
CA VAL A 28 31.09 7.93 14.57
C VAL A 28 30.19 7.53 15.76
N ASP A 29 28.91 7.89 15.72
CA ASP A 29 27.95 7.74 16.81
C ASP A 29 26.93 6.61 16.59
N LYS A 30 27.46 5.39 16.44
CA LYS A 30 26.64 4.19 16.17
C LYS A 30 25.62 3.92 17.27
N ASN A 31 25.96 4.18 18.53
CA ASN A 31 25.06 3.91 19.66
C ASN A 31 23.82 4.82 19.62
N ASN A 32 23.99 6.12 19.37
CA ASN A 32 22.84 7.01 19.24
C ASN A 32 22.02 6.72 17.98
N PHE A 33 22.66 6.21 16.92
CA PHE A 33 21.93 5.70 15.76
C PHE A 33 21.02 4.52 16.10
N PHE A 34 21.51 3.51 16.83
CA PHE A 34 20.69 2.37 17.24
C PHE A 34 19.56 2.78 18.18
N ASP A 35 19.82 3.68 19.12
CA ASP A 35 18.81 4.25 20.01
C ASP A 35 17.71 5.02 19.25
N ALA A 36 18.09 5.83 18.25
CA ALA A 36 17.13 6.52 17.40
C ALA A 36 16.26 5.56 16.58
N ILE A 37 16.84 4.47 16.07
CA ILE A 37 16.10 3.40 15.39
C ILE A 37 15.13 2.70 16.36
N GLU A 38 15.55 2.42 17.60
CA GLU A 38 14.68 1.81 18.60
C GLU A 38 13.45 2.68 18.88
N LYS A 39 13.66 3.99 19.10
CA LYS A 39 12.59 4.97 19.30
C LYS A 39 11.62 5.02 18.12
N LEU A 40 12.14 5.08 16.89
CA LEU A 40 11.33 5.05 15.67
C LEU A 40 10.54 3.73 15.58
N ASN A 41 11.17 2.59 15.88
CA ASN A 41 10.49 1.31 15.81
C ASN A 41 9.38 1.17 16.88
N ASN A 42 9.61 1.62 18.12
CA ASN A 42 8.56 1.65 19.14
C ASN A 42 7.40 2.55 18.70
N TRP A 43 7.67 3.75 18.17
CA TRP A 43 6.64 4.63 17.58
C TRP A 43 5.83 3.90 16.52
N ARG A 44 6.51 3.24 15.57
CA ARG A 44 5.86 2.50 14.48
C ARG A 44 4.99 1.35 14.99
N VAL A 45 5.51 0.50 15.88
CA VAL A 45 4.78 -0.69 16.34
C VAL A 45 3.63 -0.32 17.28
N ALA A 46 3.75 0.78 18.05
CA ALA A 46 2.65 1.31 18.86
C ALA A 46 1.39 1.66 18.03
N HIS A 47 1.54 1.96 16.74
CA HIS A 47 0.38 2.18 15.86
C HIS A 47 -0.41 0.90 15.53
N ALA A 48 0.11 -0.29 15.83
CA ALA A 48 -0.56 -1.54 15.51
C ALA A 48 -1.93 -1.68 16.20
N PHE A 49 -2.04 -1.21 17.44
CA PHE A 49 -3.31 -1.24 18.18
C PHE A 49 -4.37 -0.28 17.59
N PRO A 50 -4.10 1.03 17.43
CA PRO A 50 -4.98 1.94 16.69
C PRO A 50 -5.41 1.41 15.33
N MET A 51 -4.46 0.89 14.56
CA MET A 51 -4.70 0.33 13.23
C MET A 51 -5.69 -0.81 13.30
N GLN A 52 -5.55 -1.73 14.25
CA GLN A 52 -6.46 -2.85 14.44
C GLN A 52 -7.88 -2.39 14.79
N VAL A 53 -8.03 -1.39 15.66
CA VAL A 53 -9.35 -0.84 16.04
C VAL A 53 -10.05 -0.25 14.82
N ILE A 54 -9.34 0.57 14.05
CA ILE A 54 -9.87 1.22 12.84
C ILE A 54 -10.14 0.19 11.74
N TYR A 55 -9.27 -0.82 11.59
CA TYR A 55 -9.47 -1.93 10.66
C TYR A 55 -10.76 -2.70 10.95
N VAL A 56 -11.08 -2.98 12.20
CA VAL A 56 -12.33 -3.69 12.57
C VAL A 56 -13.55 -2.87 12.16
N ASN A 57 -13.55 -1.56 12.41
CA ASN A 57 -14.64 -0.68 11.97
C ASN A 57 -14.74 -0.62 10.44
N LEU A 58 -13.60 -0.42 9.75
CA LEU A 58 -13.54 -0.40 8.29
C LEU A 58 -14.11 -1.70 7.72
N LYS A 59 -13.61 -2.85 8.19
CA LYS A 59 -14.03 -4.18 7.73
C LYS A 59 -15.53 -4.40 7.90
N ARG A 60 -16.10 -4.00 9.05
CA ARG A 60 -17.55 -4.13 9.30
C ARG A 60 -18.35 -3.37 8.25
N ASN A 61 -18.05 -2.07 8.08
CA ASN A 61 -18.78 -1.22 7.14
C ASN A 61 -18.56 -1.63 5.68
N THR A 62 -17.32 -1.98 5.30
CA THR A 62 -17.03 -2.47 3.94
C THR A 62 -17.79 -3.76 3.61
N LYS A 63 -17.96 -4.67 4.56
CA LYS A 63 -18.66 -5.94 4.31
C LYS A 63 -20.18 -5.82 4.16
N LEU A 64 -20.77 -4.72 4.61
CA LEU A 64 -22.18 -4.40 4.34
C LEU A 64 -22.40 -4.04 2.86
N ILE A 65 -21.44 -3.33 2.26
CA ILE A 65 -21.51 -2.82 0.88
C ILE A 65 -20.93 -3.81 -0.14
N ASP A 66 -19.84 -4.48 0.22
CA ASP A 66 -19.10 -5.35 -0.67
C ASP A 66 -18.57 -6.60 0.04
N LYS A 67 -19.35 -7.68 -0.08
CA LYS A 67 -18.97 -9.00 0.44
C LYS A 67 -17.63 -9.50 -0.15
N ASN A 68 -17.31 -9.09 -1.38
CA ASN A 68 -16.12 -9.51 -2.11
C ASN A 68 -14.93 -8.54 -1.96
N ALA A 69 -15.11 -7.43 -1.25
CA ALA A 69 -14.02 -6.49 -1.02
C ALA A 69 -12.87 -7.10 -0.22
N LEU A 70 -11.67 -6.63 -0.52
CA LEU A 70 -10.47 -6.98 0.21
C LEU A 70 -10.16 -5.85 1.19
N ILE A 71 -9.97 -6.21 2.46
CA ILE A 71 -9.63 -5.27 3.51
C ILE A 71 -8.36 -5.75 4.17
N VAL A 72 -7.34 -4.91 4.13
CA VAL A 72 -6.00 -5.20 4.67
C VAL A 72 -5.49 -4.04 5.50
N GLN A 73 -4.44 -4.31 6.27
CA GLN A 73 -3.74 -3.30 7.07
C GLN A 73 -2.24 -3.58 7.04
N ARG A 74 -1.44 -2.52 7.14
CA ARG A 74 0.03 -2.54 7.00
C ARG A 74 0.66 -1.44 7.83
N LEU A 75 1.76 -1.75 8.51
CA LEU A 75 2.69 -0.75 9.05
C LEU A 75 3.68 -0.30 7.99
N LYS A 76 3.98 1.00 7.95
CA LYS A 76 4.94 1.58 7.00
C LYS A 76 6.34 1.04 7.27
N ARG A 77 7.07 0.69 6.21
CA ARG A 77 8.44 0.18 6.30
C ARG A 77 9.40 1.25 6.83
N LEU A 78 10.47 0.86 7.53
CA LEU A 78 11.48 1.82 8.02
C LEU A 78 12.11 2.60 6.86
N SER A 79 12.48 1.90 5.78
CA SER A 79 13.06 2.53 4.58
C SER A 79 12.12 3.57 3.98
N SER A 80 10.82 3.28 3.91
CA SER A 80 9.80 4.22 3.42
C SER A 80 9.57 5.40 4.36
N ILE A 81 9.69 5.20 5.68
CA ILE A 81 9.64 6.29 6.67
C ILE A 81 10.85 7.20 6.48
N TYR A 82 12.05 6.61 6.42
CA TYR A 82 13.32 7.32 6.22
C TYR A 82 13.31 8.15 4.93
N LEU A 83 12.97 7.53 3.79
CA LEU A 83 12.92 8.22 2.50
C LEU A 83 11.90 9.36 2.51
N LYS A 84 10.77 9.20 3.22
CA LYS A 84 9.78 10.27 3.35
C LYS A 84 10.30 11.43 4.19
N LEU A 85 10.96 11.15 5.32
CA LEU A 85 11.59 12.17 6.17
C LEU A 85 12.67 12.95 5.41
N LYS A 86 13.49 12.26 4.60
CA LYS A 86 14.56 12.89 3.80
C LYS A 86 14.02 13.72 2.63
N ARG A 87 12.90 13.29 2.04
CA ARG A 87 12.33 13.91 0.84
C ARG A 87 11.46 15.13 1.11
N GLU A 88 10.63 15.05 2.15
CA GLU A 88 9.62 16.08 2.44
C GLU A 88 10.19 17.08 3.44
N ASN A 89 10.51 18.28 2.96
CA ASN A 89 11.08 19.33 3.81
C ASN A 89 10.14 19.65 4.98
N GLY A 90 10.69 19.70 6.20
CA GLY A 90 9.90 19.89 7.41
C GLY A 90 9.00 18.71 7.78
N MET A 91 9.17 17.51 7.24
CA MET A 91 8.50 16.30 7.74
C MET A 91 9.09 15.87 9.09
N SER A 92 8.24 15.45 10.03
CA SER A 92 8.68 14.83 11.28
C SER A 92 7.97 13.49 11.51
N LEU A 93 8.56 12.63 12.35
CA LEU A 93 8.00 11.30 12.64
C LEU A 93 6.62 11.39 13.29
N VAL A 94 6.42 12.33 14.20
CA VAL A 94 5.16 12.51 14.92
C VAL A 94 4.06 13.07 14.01
N ARG A 95 4.43 13.88 12.99
CA ARG A 95 3.48 14.42 12.00
C ARG A 95 3.15 13.46 10.87
N MET A 96 3.87 12.35 10.74
CA MET A 96 3.66 11.40 9.64
C MET A 96 2.35 10.63 9.83
N GLU A 97 1.35 10.93 9.00
CA GLU A 97 -0.01 10.37 9.13
C GLU A 97 -0.14 8.92 8.62
N ASP A 98 0.79 8.46 7.79
CA ASP A 98 0.73 7.16 7.09
C ASP A 98 1.68 6.09 7.68
N ILE A 99 2.00 6.20 8.98
CA ILE A 99 2.79 5.17 9.72
C ILE A 99 2.02 3.85 9.79
N ALA A 100 0.71 3.91 10.05
CA ALA A 100 -0.19 2.78 9.96
C ALA A 100 -1.26 3.06 8.92
N GLY A 101 -1.58 2.04 8.12
CA GLY A 101 -2.51 2.16 7.03
C GLY A 101 -3.48 0.99 6.95
N CYS A 102 -4.76 1.30 6.81
CA CYS A 102 -5.81 0.35 6.44
C CYS A 102 -6.20 0.61 4.98
N ARG A 103 -6.53 -0.43 4.23
CA ARG A 103 -6.99 -0.31 2.84
C ARG A 103 -8.22 -1.15 2.60
N ALA A 104 -9.24 -0.55 2.01
CA ALA A 104 -10.39 -1.24 1.44
C ALA A 104 -10.32 -1.16 -0.09
N ILE A 105 -10.28 -2.34 -0.73
CA ILE A 105 -10.36 -2.49 -2.18
C ILE A 105 -11.75 -3.03 -2.49
N VAL A 106 -12.62 -2.17 -2.98
CA VAL A 106 -14.01 -2.47 -3.35
C VAL A 106 -14.14 -2.67 -4.85
N ASN A 107 -15.28 -3.21 -5.28
CA ASN A 107 -15.48 -3.65 -6.65
C ASN A 107 -15.32 -2.54 -7.70
N ASP A 108 -15.93 -1.39 -7.47
CA ASP A 108 -16.10 -0.31 -8.45
C ASP A 108 -16.17 1.06 -7.74
N LEU A 109 -16.26 2.13 -8.54
CA LEU A 109 -16.25 3.51 -8.07
C LEU A 109 -17.48 3.87 -7.23
N SER A 110 -18.66 3.31 -7.57
CA SER A 110 -19.89 3.55 -6.80
C SER A 110 -19.73 3.09 -5.37
N LYS A 111 -19.21 1.87 -5.17
CA LYS A 111 -18.93 1.33 -3.83
C LYS A 111 -17.86 2.09 -3.06
N VAL A 112 -16.93 2.77 -3.75
CA VAL A 112 -15.93 3.62 -3.09
C VAL A 112 -16.63 4.78 -2.38
N TYR A 113 -17.51 5.48 -3.09
CA TYR A 113 -18.26 6.60 -2.53
C TYR A 113 -19.30 6.16 -1.50
N GLU A 114 -19.98 5.03 -1.71
CA GLU A 114 -20.88 4.46 -0.70
C GLU A 114 -20.16 4.16 0.62
N LEU A 115 -18.98 3.52 0.56
CA LEU A 115 -18.17 3.26 1.75
C LEU A 115 -17.66 4.54 2.41
N TYR A 116 -17.24 5.51 1.61
CA TYR A 116 -16.81 6.83 2.11
C TYR A 116 -17.92 7.51 2.92
N GLU A 117 -19.16 7.53 2.40
CA GLU A 117 -20.30 8.14 3.08
C GLU A 117 -20.69 7.40 4.37
N ILE A 118 -20.69 6.06 4.36
CA ILE A 118 -20.95 5.27 5.57
C ILE A 118 -19.90 5.54 6.65
N LEU A 119 -18.62 5.63 6.27
CA LEU A 119 -17.54 5.88 7.22
C LEU A 119 -17.61 7.29 7.82
N LYS A 120 -18.05 8.30 7.06
CA LYS A 120 -18.28 9.66 7.58
C LYS A 120 -19.45 9.74 8.56
N LYS A 121 -20.50 8.96 8.33
CA LYS A 121 -21.69 8.89 9.20
C LYS A 121 -21.54 7.89 10.35
N SER A 122 -20.43 7.16 10.40
CA SER A 122 -20.20 6.12 11.41
C SER A 122 -20.14 6.73 12.81
N LEU A 123 -20.93 6.20 13.74
CA LEU A 123 -20.89 6.52 15.18
C LEU A 123 -19.65 5.96 15.90
N SER A 124 -18.52 5.84 15.19
CA SER A 124 -17.29 5.34 15.79
C SER A 124 -16.71 6.41 16.70
N LYS A 125 -16.12 6.01 17.84
CA LYS A 125 -15.31 6.92 18.67
C LYS A 125 -14.11 7.49 17.90
N GLN A 126 -13.68 6.83 16.83
CA GLN A 126 -12.51 7.25 16.05
C GLN A 126 -12.87 8.43 15.15
N VAL A 127 -12.18 9.55 15.32
CA VAL A 127 -12.47 10.79 14.59
C VAL A 127 -11.70 10.83 13.28
N ILE A 128 -12.41 11.14 12.19
CA ILE A 128 -11.77 11.52 10.93
C ILE A 128 -11.21 12.93 11.11
N HIS A 129 -9.90 13.06 11.17
CA HIS A 129 -9.21 14.32 11.34
C HIS A 129 -8.98 15.06 10.02
N ARG A 130 -8.82 14.33 8.92
CA ARG A 130 -8.57 14.88 7.59
C ARG A 130 -9.08 13.93 6.52
N GLU A 131 -9.61 14.49 5.44
CA GLU A 131 -10.03 13.74 4.25
C GLU A 131 -9.38 14.32 2.99
N ARG A 132 -9.06 13.45 2.03
CA ARG A 132 -8.56 13.83 0.71
C ARG A 132 -9.19 12.93 -0.34
N ASP A 133 -9.97 13.53 -1.24
CA ASP A 133 -10.52 12.84 -2.40
C ASP A 133 -9.58 13.02 -3.59
N TYR A 134 -8.67 12.04 -3.79
CA TYR A 134 -7.80 12.00 -4.96
C TYR A 134 -8.48 11.41 -6.20
N ILE A 135 -9.74 11.00 -6.12
CA ILE A 135 -10.52 10.65 -7.31
C ILE A 135 -10.99 11.94 -7.98
N LYS A 136 -11.52 12.89 -7.19
CA LYS A 136 -11.91 14.22 -7.67
C LYS A 136 -10.71 15.09 -8.02
N ASN A 137 -9.66 15.07 -7.20
CA ASN A 137 -8.44 15.85 -7.41
C ASN A 137 -7.20 14.93 -7.43
N PRO A 138 -6.92 14.23 -8.54
CA PRO A 138 -5.78 13.32 -8.63
C PRO A 138 -4.45 14.02 -8.32
N LYS A 139 -3.48 13.26 -7.78
CA LYS A 139 -2.11 13.78 -7.66
C LYS A 139 -1.50 13.96 -9.05
N GLU A 140 -0.44 14.76 -9.13
CA GLU A 140 0.33 14.99 -10.36
C GLU A 140 0.78 13.68 -11.05
N SER A 141 1.24 12.71 -10.26
CA SER A 141 1.55 11.34 -10.71
C SER A 141 0.39 10.56 -11.35
N GLY A 142 -0.84 11.08 -11.33
CA GLY A 142 -2.05 10.36 -11.71
C GLY A 142 -2.67 9.52 -10.58
N TYR A 143 -2.14 9.53 -9.36
CA TYR A 143 -2.71 8.73 -8.27
C TYR A 143 -4.16 9.11 -7.93
N ARG A 144 -5.03 8.09 -7.78
CA ARG A 144 -6.45 8.21 -7.42
C ARG A 144 -6.87 7.29 -6.27
N GLY A 145 -7.88 7.72 -5.51
CA GLY A 145 -8.47 7.02 -4.36
C GLY A 145 -8.82 7.97 -3.21
N ILE A 146 -9.66 7.52 -2.27
CA ILE A 146 -10.03 8.34 -1.10
C ILE A 146 -9.11 8.03 0.07
N HIS A 147 -8.58 9.07 0.71
CA HIS A 147 -7.74 8.98 1.91
C HIS A 147 -8.44 9.64 3.10
N LEU A 148 -8.60 8.90 4.19
CA LEU A 148 -9.14 9.40 5.45
C LEU A 148 -8.09 9.20 6.54
N ILE A 149 -7.70 10.28 7.22
CA ILE A 149 -6.80 10.20 8.36
C ILE A 149 -7.65 10.15 9.63
N TYR A 150 -7.64 8.99 10.28
CA TYR A 150 -8.25 8.81 11.59
C TYR A 150 -7.25 9.09 12.70
N LYS A 151 -7.73 9.58 13.84
CA LYS A 151 -6.97 9.60 15.10
C LYS A 151 -7.61 8.66 16.10
N TYR A 152 -6.77 7.93 16.83
CA TYR A 152 -7.27 7.04 17.85
C TYR A 152 -7.82 7.80 19.07
N PHE A 153 -9.05 7.46 19.45
CA PHE A 153 -9.70 7.88 20.68
C PHE A 153 -10.36 6.68 21.36
N GLY A 154 -10.02 6.43 22.62
CA GLY A 154 -10.57 5.34 23.40
C GLY A 154 -9.86 5.21 24.75
N ASP A 155 -10.25 4.19 25.51
CA ASP A 155 -9.87 4.07 26.93
C ASP A 155 -8.36 3.82 27.13
N LYS A 156 -7.64 3.38 26.08
CA LYS A 156 -6.19 3.20 26.12
C LYS A 156 -5.46 4.49 25.73
N THR A 157 -5.32 5.40 26.69
CA THR A 157 -4.73 6.73 26.51
C THR A 157 -3.28 6.72 25.98
N CYS A 158 -2.52 5.65 26.22
CA CYS A 158 -1.16 5.51 25.68
C CYS A 158 -1.07 5.46 24.14
N TYR A 159 -2.21 5.27 23.44
CA TYR A 159 -2.31 5.31 21.98
C TYR A 159 -3.07 6.54 21.46
N GLU A 160 -3.47 7.45 22.33
CA GLU A 160 -4.33 8.57 21.98
C GLU A 160 -3.70 9.47 20.90
N ASN A 161 -4.52 9.92 19.96
CA ASN A 161 -4.13 10.77 18.84
C ASN A 161 -3.14 10.15 17.84
N LEU A 162 -2.79 8.85 17.95
CA LEU A 162 -1.98 8.19 16.94
C LEU A 162 -2.75 8.12 15.61
N PRO A 163 -2.19 8.64 14.50
CA PRO A 163 -2.89 8.69 13.21
C PRO A 163 -2.87 7.33 12.51
N VAL A 164 -3.98 7.00 11.84
CA VAL A 164 -4.07 5.85 10.94
C VAL A 164 -4.73 6.29 9.64
N GLU A 165 -4.05 6.05 8.53
CA GLU A 165 -4.57 6.34 7.20
C GLU A 165 -5.49 5.21 6.71
N VAL A 166 -6.73 5.53 6.36
CA VAL A 166 -7.65 4.63 5.65
C VAL A 166 -7.65 5.02 4.18
N GLN A 167 -7.32 4.06 3.32
CA GLN A 167 -7.36 4.20 1.86
C GLN A 167 -8.53 3.41 1.29
N ILE A 168 -9.41 4.06 0.53
CA ILE A 168 -10.51 3.39 -0.18
C ILE A 168 -10.23 3.48 -1.68
N ARG A 169 -10.24 2.33 -2.36
CA ARG A 169 -9.96 2.23 -3.80
C ARG A 169 -10.89 1.24 -4.48
N SER A 170 -11.20 1.52 -5.75
CA SER A 170 -11.77 0.52 -6.65
C SER A 170 -10.71 -0.50 -7.07
N LYS A 171 -11.14 -1.61 -7.71
CA LYS A 171 -10.21 -2.57 -8.33
C LYS A 171 -9.32 -1.93 -9.39
N ILE A 172 -9.85 -1.00 -10.19
CA ILE A 172 -9.12 -0.31 -11.27
C ILE A 172 -8.03 0.57 -10.65
N GLN A 173 -8.39 1.42 -9.68
CA GLN A 173 -7.44 2.29 -8.96
C GLN A 173 -6.34 1.49 -8.25
N HIS A 174 -6.71 0.35 -7.64
CA HIS A 174 -5.73 -0.53 -7.00
C HIS A 174 -4.78 -1.17 -8.01
N SER A 175 -5.28 -1.60 -9.18
CA SER A 175 -4.44 -2.17 -10.24
C SER A 175 -3.43 -1.17 -10.80
N TRP A 176 -3.85 0.08 -11.04
CA TRP A 176 -2.96 1.17 -11.44
C TRP A 176 -1.88 1.42 -10.39
N ALA A 177 -2.30 1.58 -9.12
CA ALA A 177 -1.35 1.81 -8.04
C ALA A 177 -0.37 0.65 -7.88
N THR A 178 -0.78 -0.58 -8.17
CA THR A 178 0.09 -1.75 -8.15
C THR A 178 1.12 -1.69 -9.26
N ALA A 179 0.71 -1.41 -10.50
CA ALA A 179 1.62 -1.36 -11.65
C ALA A 179 2.69 -0.28 -11.47
N VAL A 180 2.33 0.91 -10.97
CA VAL A 180 3.31 1.96 -10.65
C VAL A 180 4.30 1.51 -9.57
N GLU A 181 3.83 0.76 -8.56
CA GLU A 181 4.69 0.19 -7.52
C GLU A 181 5.64 -0.88 -8.08
N VAL A 182 5.16 -1.75 -8.96
CA VAL A 182 5.98 -2.79 -9.61
C VAL A 182 7.04 -2.13 -10.48
N VAL A 183 6.65 -1.31 -11.45
CA VAL A 183 7.62 -0.64 -12.33
C VAL A 183 8.63 0.15 -11.49
N GLY A 184 8.17 0.98 -10.54
CA GLY A 184 9.08 1.76 -9.71
C GLY A 184 10.04 0.91 -8.86
N THR A 185 9.62 -0.25 -8.37
CA THR A 185 10.49 -1.16 -7.61
C THR A 185 11.57 -1.75 -8.51
N PHE A 186 11.19 -2.24 -9.69
CA PHE A 186 12.11 -2.94 -10.59
C PHE A 186 12.98 -2.02 -11.45
N THR A 187 12.52 -0.79 -11.75
CA THR A 187 13.34 0.24 -12.40
C THR A 187 14.12 1.09 -11.40
N LYS A 188 13.96 0.83 -10.08
CA LYS A 188 14.49 1.65 -8.97
C LYS A 188 14.06 3.12 -9.02
N GLN A 189 12.87 3.40 -9.55
CA GLN A 189 12.31 4.73 -9.70
C GLN A 189 11.19 4.98 -8.68
N ALA A 190 11.20 6.16 -8.05
CA ALA A 190 10.14 6.56 -7.11
C ALA A 190 8.92 7.17 -7.84
N LEU A 191 8.36 6.45 -8.82
CA LEU A 191 7.33 6.96 -9.75
C LEU A 191 6.08 7.51 -9.04
N LYS A 192 5.65 6.86 -7.94
CA LYS A 192 4.51 7.35 -7.11
C LYS A 192 4.74 8.70 -6.44
N ALA A 193 6.01 9.06 -6.26
CA ALA A 193 6.42 10.35 -5.72
C ALA A 193 6.76 11.34 -6.83
N ASN A 194 6.35 11.06 -8.07
CA ASN A 194 6.65 11.85 -9.26
C ASN A 194 8.16 12.00 -9.52
N ARG A 195 8.92 10.90 -9.34
CA ARG A 195 10.37 10.86 -9.57
C ARG A 195 10.73 9.61 -10.39
N GLY A 196 11.32 9.80 -11.56
CA GLY A 196 11.72 8.73 -12.47
C GLY A 196 11.83 9.25 -13.89
N GLU A 197 11.95 8.33 -14.85
CA GLU A 197 11.97 8.67 -16.26
C GLU A 197 10.64 9.33 -16.67
N GLU A 198 10.75 10.45 -17.37
CA GLU A 198 9.60 11.26 -17.77
C GLU A 198 8.59 10.46 -18.59
N LYS A 199 9.07 9.56 -19.46
CA LYS A 199 8.22 8.67 -20.27
C LYS A 199 7.31 7.80 -19.39
N TRP A 200 7.84 7.20 -18.32
CA TRP A 200 7.05 6.38 -17.40
C TRP A 200 6.07 7.22 -16.56
N LEU A 201 6.47 8.42 -16.13
CA LEU A 201 5.60 9.34 -15.40
C LEU A 201 4.40 9.77 -16.26
N ASN A 202 4.67 10.18 -17.50
CA ASN A 202 3.62 10.57 -18.45
C ASN A 202 2.70 9.40 -18.79
N PHE A 203 3.27 8.23 -19.09
CA PHE A 203 2.50 7.01 -19.32
C PHE A 203 1.53 6.71 -18.18
N PHE A 204 2.01 6.65 -16.93
CA PHE A 204 1.13 6.31 -15.81
C PHE A 204 0.09 7.41 -15.53
N LYS A 205 0.44 8.68 -15.72
CA LYS A 205 -0.52 9.79 -15.63
C LYS A 205 -1.64 9.64 -16.66
N ASN A 206 -1.28 9.35 -17.91
CA ASN A 206 -2.21 9.11 -19.02
C ASN A 206 -3.09 7.88 -18.75
N VAL A 207 -2.51 6.73 -18.41
CA VAL A 207 -3.28 5.53 -18.04
C VAL A 207 -4.27 5.82 -16.92
N SER A 208 -3.89 6.62 -15.91
CA SER A 208 -4.81 6.96 -14.83
C SER A 208 -6.02 7.76 -15.30
N LYS A 209 -5.79 8.76 -16.17
CA LYS A 209 -6.85 9.53 -16.83
C LYS A 209 -7.80 8.58 -17.56
N TYR A 210 -7.27 7.64 -18.34
CA TYR A 210 -8.10 6.74 -19.12
C TYR A 210 -8.85 5.69 -18.29
N PHE A 211 -8.21 5.20 -17.23
CA PHE A 211 -8.88 4.35 -16.25
C PHE A 211 -10.05 5.07 -15.56
N SER A 212 -10.05 6.41 -15.49
CA SER A 212 -11.18 7.17 -14.93
C SER A 212 -12.42 7.11 -15.82
N TYR A 213 -12.25 7.04 -17.14
CA TYR A 213 -13.36 6.85 -18.08
C TYR A 213 -13.99 5.46 -17.94
N LEU A 214 -13.15 4.41 -17.77
CA LEU A 214 -13.64 3.06 -17.47
C LEU A 214 -14.47 2.99 -16.18
N GLU A 215 -14.11 3.79 -15.18
CA GLU A 215 -14.81 3.79 -13.89
C GLU A 215 -16.13 4.58 -13.89
N THR A 216 -16.35 5.44 -14.89
CA THR A 216 -17.52 6.34 -14.96
C THR A 216 -18.52 5.96 -16.05
N ASP A 217 -18.38 4.78 -16.66
CA ASP A 217 -19.18 4.29 -17.80
C ASP A 217 -19.18 5.24 -19.02
N LYS A 218 -18.30 6.25 -19.01
CA LYS A 218 -18.03 7.13 -20.15
C LYS A 218 -17.16 6.35 -21.15
N LYS A 219 -17.80 5.51 -21.93
CA LYS A 219 -17.17 4.54 -22.85
C LYS A 219 -16.38 5.16 -24.01
N LEU A 220 -16.42 6.47 -24.21
CA LEU A 220 -15.83 7.11 -25.39
C LEU A 220 -14.67 8.00 -24.99
N MET A 221 -13.49 7.38 -25.01
CA MET A 221 -12.22 8.09 -25.11
C MET A 221 -12.07 8.63 -26.55
N PRO A 222 -11.57 9.86 -26.76
CA PRO A 222 -11.20 10.32 -28.09
C PRO A 222 -10.21 9.35 -28.74
N GLU A 223 -10.33 9.13 -30.05
CA GLU A 223 -9.52 8.15 -30.77
C GLU A 223 -8.03 8.51 -30.77
N ASP A 224 -7.71 9.80 -30.88
CA ASP A 224 -6.33 10.31 -30.79
C ASP A 224 -5.67 9.98 -29.44
N ASP A 225 -6.42 10.17 -28.35
CA ASP A 225 -5.99 9.82 -26.99
C ASP A 225 -5.70 8.31 -26.88
N ARG A 226 -6.48 7.46 -27.57
CA ARG A 226 -6.25 6.00 -27.64
C ARG A 226 -4.93 5.68 -28.32
N ASN A 227 -4.72 6.27 -29.49
CA ASN A 227 -3.58 5.96 -30.35
C ASN A 227 -2.28 6.41 -29.68
N ASN A 228 -2.28 7.57 -29.02
CA ASN A 228 -1.15 8.05 -28.23
C ASN A 228 -0.80 7.06 -27.10
N LEU A 229 -1.80 6.60 -26.33
CA LEU A 229 -1.54 5.63 -25.26
C LEU A 229 -1.02 4.30 -25.80
N LYS A 230 -1.53 3.86 -26.96
CA LYS A 230 -1.04 2.66 -27.63
C LYS A 230 0.44 2.80 -28.01
N HIS A 231 0.81 3.92 -28.62
CA HIS A 231 2.20 4.24 -28.95
C HIS A 231 3.09 4.27 -27.70
N GLU A 232 2.68 4.95 -26.62
CA GLU A 232 3.42 4.95 -25.35
C GLU A 232 3.58 3.54 -24.75
N THR A 233 2.55 2.70 -24.90
CA THR A 233 2.57 1.31 -24.41
C THR A 233 3.60 0.47 -25.16
N ASP A 234 3.67 0.65 -26.49
CA ASP A 234 4.59 -0.07 -27.37
C ASP A 234 6.03 0.46 -27.20
N ASP A 235 6.23 1.77 -27.16
CA ASP A 235 7.54 2.42 -26.95
C ASP A 235 8.22 1.99 -25.65
N LEU A 236 7.45 1.85 -24.58
CA LEU A 236 7.94 1.43 -23.26
C LEU A 236 8.01 -0.09 -23.12
N ASN A 237 7.60 -0.86 -24.14
CA ASN A 237 7.45 -2.31 -24.09
C ASN A 237 6.74 -2.78 -22.81
N VAL A 238 5.65 -2.11 -22.43
CA VAL A 238 5.02 -2.24 -21.10
C VAL A 238 4.68 -3.69 -20.77
N TYR A 239 4.20 -4.46 -21.75
CA TYR A 239 3.87 -5.88 -21.56
C TYR A 239 5.09 -6.71 -21.20
N ASP A 240 6.22 -6.52 -21.89
CA ASP A 240 7.45 -7.27 -21.65
C ASP A 240 8.06 -6.87 -20.32
N VAL A 241 8.11 -5.56 -20.03
CA VAL A 241 8.59 -5.03 -18.76
C VAL A 241 7.78 -5.63 -17.60
N LEU A 242 6.45 -5.56 -17.66
CA LEU A 242 5.60 -6.04 -16.57
C LEU A 242 5.57 -7.57 -16.45
N SER A 243 5.70 -8.30 -17.56
CA SER A 243 5.74 -9.78 -17.55
C SER A 243 7.09 -10.32 -17.10
N ALA A 244 8.20 -9.65 -17.44
CA ALA A 244 9.55 -10.04 -17.02
C ALA A 244 9.74 -10.04 -15.50
N PHE A 245 8.93 -9.24 -14.79
CA PHE A 245 8.99 -9.13 -13.34
C PHE A 245 8.14 -10.15 -12.60
N ARG A 246 7.29 -10.93 -13.29
CA ARG A 246 6.39 -11.90 -12.67
C ARG A 246 7.18 -12.91 -11.84
N VAL A 247 6.89 -12.96 -10.55
CA VAL A 247 7.50 -13.96 -9.66
C VAL A 247 6.63 -15.20 -9.59
N SER A 248 7.24 -16.39 -9.74
CA SER A 248 6.53 -17.66 -9.60
C SER A 248 6.03 -17.83 -8.16
N THR A 249 4.71 -18.01 -8.02
CA THR A 249 4.02 -18.04 -6.71
C THR A 249 3.05 -19.23 -6.59
N GLU A 250 3.04 -20.12 -7.59
CA GLU A 250 2.05 -21.18 -7.75
C GLU A 250 2.12 -22.26 -6.67
N GLN A 251 3.31 -22.56 -6.15
CA GLN A 251 3.47 -23.51 -5.04
C GLN A 251 3.12 -22.87 -3.68
N LEU A 252 3.29 -21.56 -3.55
CA LEU A 252 3.17 -20.85 -2.28
C LEU A 252 1.72 -20.52 -1.90
N THR A 253 0.79 -20.50 -2.87
CA THR A 253 -0.63 -20.16 -2.64
C THR A 253 -1.57 -21.36 -2.51
N LYS A 254 -1.03 -22.59 -2.53
CA LYS A 254 -1.81 -23.83 -2.35
C LYS A 254 -2.34 -24.01 -0.93
N ASP A 255 -1.66 -23.43 0.06
CA ASP A 255 -2.09 -23.45 1.45
C ASP A 255 -3.35 -22.58 1.65
N LYS A 256 -4.48 -23.24 1.92
CA LYS A 256 -5.79 -22.63 2.20
C LYS A 256 -6.00 -22.34 3.70
N SER A 257 -5.00 -22.56 4.54
CA SER A 257 -5.10 -22.34 5.97
C SER A 257 -5.40 -20.88 6.30
N ASN A 258 -6.49 -20.65 7.03
CA ASN A 258 -6.83 -19.36 7.63
C ASN A 258 -6.27 -19.21 9.06
N LYS A 259 -5.33 -20.09 9.46
CA LYS A 259 -4.70 -20.08 10.79
C LYS A 259 -3.86 -18.81 11.01
N TYR A 260 -3.18 -18.36 9.97
CA TYR A 260 -2.23 -17.26 10.03
C TYR A 260 -2.91 -15.92 9.79
N HIS A 261 -2.42 -14.89 10.47
CA HIS A 261 -2.95 -13.53 10.36
C HIS A 261 -1.91 -12.52 9.91
N TYR A 262 -0.67 -12.65 10.39
CA TYR A 262 0.44 -11.78 10.02
C TYR A 262 1.42 -12.53 9.13
N PHE A 263 1.96 -11.80 8.16
CA PHE A 263 2.90 -12.32 7.18
C PHE A 263 4.05 -11.33 7.03
N ILE A 264 5.27 -11.84 7.06
CA ILE A 264 6.44 -11.09 6.57
C ILE A 264 6.68 -11.56 5.14
N ILE A 265 6.63 -10.64 4.18
CA ILE A 265 6.97 -10.91 2.79
C ILE A 265 8.41 -10.47 2.57
N ILE A 266 9.20 -11.33 1.94
CA ILE A 266 10.58 -11.04 1.53
C ILE A 266 10.64 -11.24 0.02
N LEU A 267 10.72 -10.15 -0.73
CA LEU A 267 10.92 -10.17 -2.18
C LEU A 267 12.41 -10.03 -2.48
N ASP A 268 12.97 -11.02 -3.16
CA ASP A 268 14.30 -10.98 -3.76
C ASP A 268 14.15 -10.55 -5.22
N ILE A 269 14.49 -9.29 -5.48
CA ILE A 269 14.38 -8.66 -6.80
C ILE A 269 15.41 -9.27 -7.77
N LYS A 270 16.63 -9.55 -7.30
CA LYS A 270 17.73 -10.09 -8.11
C LYS A 270 17.43 -11.50 -8.61
N ASN A 271 16.96 -12.37 -7.71
CA ASN A 271 16.68 -13.77 -7.99
C ASN A 271 15.21 -14.02 -8.39
N ARG A 272 14.36 -12.99 -8.38
CA ARG A 272 12.93 -13.06 -8.68
C ARG A 272 12.22 -14.13 -7.85
N ARG A 273 12.46 -14.10 -6.53
CA ARG A 273 11.89 -15.05 -5.57
C ARG A 273 11.15 -14.33 -4.48
N ILE A 274 10.12 -14.97 -3.93
CA ILE A 274 9.43 -14.47 -2.75
C ILE A 274 9.45 -15.56 -1.68
N ALA A 275 9.78 -15.15 -0.47
CA ALA A 275 9.65 -15.95 0.74
C ALA A 275 8.63 -15.31 1.69
N PHE A 276 8.04 -16.14 2.55
CA PHE A 276 7.07 -15.70 3.56
C PHE A 276 7.35 -16.35 4.91
N GLU A 277 7.35 -15.55 5.96
CA GLU A 277 7.19 -16.03 7.34
C GLU A 277 5.76 -15.76 7.81
N ARG A 278 5.20 -16.66 8.63
CA ARG A 278 3.77 -16.68 8.98
C ARG A 278 3.60 -16.70 10.48
N PHE A 279 2.66 -15.90 10.98
CA PHE A 279 2.39 -15.77 12.41
C PHE A 279 0.88 -15.76 12.67
N VAL A 280 0.47 -16.37 13.78
CA VAL A 280 -0.94 -16.38 14.20
C VAL A 280 -1.35 -15.05 14.85
N ARG A 281 -2.65 -14.86 15.11
CA ARG A 281 -3.20 -13.55 15.51
C ARG A 281 -2.61 -13.00 16.81
N ASN A 282 -2.21 -13.84 17.76
CA ASN A 282 -1.61 -13.45 19.03
C ASN A 282 -0.09 -13.25 18.98
N GLU A 283 0.55 -13.43 17.83
CA GLU A 283 2.01 -13.36 17.66
C GLU A 283 2.48 -12.04 17.01
N ILE A 284 1.71 -10.96 17.12
CA ILE A 284 2.12 -9.67 16.53
C ILE A 284 3.44 -9.15 17.10
N GLU A 285 3.71 -9.37 18.40
CA GLU A 285 4.98 -8.99 19.03
C GLU A 285 6.14 -9.78 18.42
N PHE A 286 6.01 -11.12 18.33
CA PHE A 286 7.01 -11.99 17.68
C PHE A 286 7.22 -11.65 16.20
N ALA A 287 6.14 -11.41 15.46
CA ALA A 287 6.21 -11.00 14.06
C ALA A 287 6.93 -9.65 13.91
N SER A 288 6.70 -8.71 14.83
CA SER A 288 7.34 -7.39 14.81
C SER A 288 8.82 -7.48 15.15
N GLU A 289 9.21 -8.30 16.14
CA GLU A 289 10.62 -8.53 16.48
C GLU A 289 11.35 -9.26 15.36
N ARG A 290 10.75 -10.30 14.78
CA ARG A 290 11.33 -11.01 13.64
C ARG A 290 11.49 -10.10 12.42
N TYR A 291 10.50 -9.26 12.15
CA TYR A 291 10.56 -8.27 11.09
C TYR A 291 11.67 -7.24 11.33
N LYS A 292 11.87 -6.79 12.58
CA LYS A 292 12.98 -5.90 12.97
C LYS A 292 14.35 -6.55 12.71
N ILE A 293 14.51 -7.83 13.04
CA ILE A 293 15.75 -8.59 12.78
C ILE A 293 16.04 -8.62 11.28
N LEU A 294 15.05 -9.01 10.46
CA LEU A 294 15.19 -9.10 9.01
C LEU A 294 15.44 -7.73 8.35
N GLU A 295 14.77 -6.66 8.81
CA GLU A 295 15.04 -5.29 8.34
C GLU A 295 16.47 -4.83 8.66
N ASN A 296 17.08 -5.36 9.73
CA ASN A 296 18.48 -5.07 10.06
C ASN A 296 19.45 -5.94 9.23
N GLU A 297 19.13 -7.22 9.06
CA GLU A 297 19.91 -8.18 8.25
C GLU A 297 20.03 -7.72 6.79
N PHE A 298 18.94 -7.26 6.18
CA PHE A 298 18.91 -6.81 4.79
C PHE A 298 19.10 -5.30 4.63
N ARG A 299 19.58 -4.62 5.67
CA ARG A 299 19.75 -3.16 5.61
C ARG A 299 20.81 -2.81 4.57
N GLY A 300 20.46 -1.91 3.65
CA GLY A 300 21.35 -1.47 2.57
C GLY A 300 21.37 -2.41 1.36
N ASP A 301 20.77 -3.60 1.45
CA ASP A 301 20.58 -4.48 0.29
C ASP A 301 19.36 -4.04 -0.52
N GLU A 302 19.58 -3.24 -1.56
CA GLU A 302 18.53 -2.78 -2.47
C GLU A 302 17.86 -3.91 -3.28
N SER A 303 18.41 -5.13 -3.25
CA SER A 303 17.81 -6.28 -3.92
C SER A 303 16.74 -6.99 -3.08
N LYS A 304 16.61 -6.63 -1.79
CA LYS A 304 15.63 -7.21 -0.87
C LYS A 304 14.55 -6.18 -0.53
N ASP A 305 13.30 -6.54 -0.77
CA ASP A 305 12.16 -5.75 -0.33
C ASP A 305 11.31 -6.51 0.70
N LEU A 306 11.17 -5.92 1.89
CA LEU A 306 10.51 -6.54 3.03
C LEU A 306 9.26 -5.79 3.46
N VAL A 307 8.25 -6.52 3.91
CA VAL A 307 7.09 -5.90 4.58
C VAL A 307 6.45 -6.83 5.60
N LEU A 308 5.97 -6.25 6.70
CA LEU A 308 5.02 -6.88 7.62
C LEU A 308 3.59 -6.41 7.30
N VAL A 309 2.71 -7.37 7.04
CA VAL A 309 1.32 -7.14 6.63
C VAL A 309 0.40 -8.11 7.34
N SER A 310 -0.89 -7.76 7.44
CA SER A 310 -1.90 -8.71 7.90
C SER A 310 -2.94 -8.99 6.81
N ALA A 311 -3.30 -10.26 6.67
CA ALA A 311 -4.31 -10.75 5.75
C ALA A 311 -5.05 -11.95 6.39
N LYS A 312 -6.13 -12.41 5.76
CA LYS A 312 -6.85 -13.62 6.23
C LYS A 312 -6.26 -14.92 5.69
N SER A 313 -5.58 -14.85 4.55
CA SER A 313 -4.99 -15.99 3.85
C SER A 313 -3.89 -15.51 2.90
N LEU A 314 -3.03 -16.42 2.44
CA LEU A 314 -2.03 -16.12 1.40
C LEU A 314 -2.68 -15.70 0.07
N ARG A 315 -3.88 -16.21 -0.22
CA ARG A 315 -4.67 -15.79 -1.39
C ARG A 315 -5.10 -14.31 -1.27
N ASP A 316 -5.62 -13.91 -0.12
CA ASP A 316 -5.99 -12.52 0.13
C ASP A 316 -4.76 -11.60 0.14
N LEU A 317 -3.63 -12.13 0.62
CA LEU A 317 -2.35 -11.44 0.60
C LEU A 317 -1.90 -11.12 -0.83
N LYS A 318 -1.86 -12.14 -1.71
CA LYS A 318 -1.53 -11.96 -3.14
C LYS A 318 -2.44 -10.95 -3.82
N LYS A 319 -3.75 -11.00 -3.54
CA LYS A 319 -4.73 -10.08 -4.14
C LYS A 319 -4.62 -8.63 -3.66
N SER A 320 -4.12 -8.41 -2.44
CA SER A 320 -4.13 -7.09 -1.78
C SER A 320 -2.78 -6.38 -1.80
N TYR A 321 -1.71 -7.16 -1.94
CA TYR A 321 -0.33 -6.70 -2.12
C TYR A 321 0.30 -7.31 -3.38
N PRO A 322 -0.37 -7.25 -4.55
CA PRO A 322 0.11 -7.88 -5.79
C PRO A 322 1.46 -7.34 -6.26
N ASN A 323 1.86 -6.15 -5.82
CA ASN A 323 3.15 -5.55 -6.14
C ASN A 323 4.34 -6.42 -5.70
N TYR A 324 4.26 -7.11 -4.56
CA TYR A 324 5.34 -8.02 -4.13
C TYR A 324 5.38 -9.31 -4.94
N PHE A 325 4.25 -9.66 -5.57
CA PHE A 325 4.12 -10.81 -6.46
C PHE A 325 4.41 -10.43 -7.92
N ALA A 326 4.70 -9.14 -8.15
CA ALA A 326 4.73 -8.52 -9.48
C ALA A 326 3.51 -8.88 -10.34
N ASP A 327 2.34 -9.03 -9.68
CA ASP A 327 1.10 -9.44 -10.32
C ASP A 327 0.39 -8.21 -10.89
N THR A 328 0.61 -7.96 -12.17
CA THR A 328 0.04 -6.83 -12.92
C THR A 328 -1.03 -7.24 -13.91
N GLU A 329 -1.52 -8.50 -13.85
CA GLU A 329 -2.48 -9.06 -14.82
C GLU A 329 -3.73 -8.20 -14.95
N LYS A 330 -4.29 -7.73 -13.82
CA LYS A 330 -5.46 -6.85 -13.83
C LYS A 330 -5.18 -5.51 -14.49
N PHE A 331 -4.00 -4.94 -14.24
CA PHE A 331 -3.60 -3.68 -14.86
C PHE A 331 -3.50 -3.85 -16.38
N LEU A 332 -2.81 -4.90 -16.84
CA LEU A 332 -2.67 -5.21 -18.26
C LEU A 332 -4.03 -5.48 -18.92
N LYS A 333 -4.96 -6.15 -18.22
CA LYS A 333 -6.34 -6.35 -18.71
C LYS A 333 -7.07 -5.02 -18.91
N PHE A 334 -7.02 -4.11 -17.94
CA PHE A 334 -7.64 -2.79 -18.08
C PHE A 334 -6.93 -1.93 -19.12
N LEU A 335 -5.61 -2.01 -19.23
CA LEU A 335 -4.82 -1.34 -20.26
C LEU A 335 -5.28 -1.77 -21.66
N LYS A 336 -5.38 -3.09 -21.89
CA LYS A 336 -5.89 -3.67 -23.14
C LYS A 336 -7.28 -3.17 -23.53
N ILE A 337 -8.17 -3.02 -22.55
CA ILE A 337 -9.50 -2.47 -22.77
C ILE A 337 -9.41 -1.00 -23.21
N VAL A 338 -8.64 -0.15 -22.50
CA VAL A 338 -8.58 1.29 -22.86
C VAL A 338 -7.91 1.53 -24.21
N ILE A 339 -6.89 0.75 -24.58
CA ILE A 339 -6.25 0.87 -25.91
C ILE A 339 -7.05 0.21 -27.04
N GLY A 340 -8.26 -0.31 -26.76
CA GLY A 340 -9.15 -0.87 -27.78
C GLY A 340 -8.77 -2.26 -28.29
N GLN A 341 -7.89 -2.99 -27.59
CA GLN A 341 -7.52 -4.37 -27.96
C GLN A 341 -8.52 -5.43 -27.47
N PHE A 342 -9.48 -5.06 -26.60
CA PHE A 342 -10.56 -5.94 -26.13
C PHE A 342 -11.87 -5.16 -25.99
N ASN A 343 -12.99 -5.77 -26.38
CA ASN A 343 -14.32 -5.24 -26.11
C ASN A 343 -14.69 -5.41 -24.63
N TYR A 344 -15.14 -4.33 -23.99
CA TYR A 344 -15.64 -4.35 -22.62
C TYR A 344 -16.98 -5.10 -22.57
N SER A 345 -16.97 -6.40 -22.26
CA SER A 345 -18.23 -7.12 -21.98
C SER A 345 -18.81 -6.61 -20.66
N THR A 346 -19.93 -5.89 -20.75
CA THR A 346 -20.73 -5.45 -19.60
C THR A 346 -21.49 -6.63 -19.00
N SER A 347 -20.78 -7.48 -18.25
CA SER A 347 -21.39 -8.30 -17.21
C SER A 347 -20.34 -8.61 -16.13
N PRO A 348 -20.47 -8.04 -14.91
CA PRO A 348 -19.63 -8.41 -13.78
C PRO A 348 -19.86 -9.84 -13.25
N LYS A 349 -20.61 -10.71 -13.94
CA LYS A 349 -21.01 -12.01 -13.40
C LYS A 349 -20.30 -13.25 -13.97
N ASP A 350 -19.75 -13.26 -15.18
CA ASP A 350 -19.38 -14.56 -15.81
C ASP A 350 -17.92 -14.71 -16.29
N SER A 351 -16.94 -14.09 -15.64
CA SER A 351 -15.51 -14.35 -15.97
C SER A 351 -14.59 -14.57 -14.78
N LEU A 352 -15.15 -14.94 -13.61
CA LEU A 352 -14.37 -15.24 -12.40
C LEU A 352 -14.11 -16.74 -12.18
N GLU A 353 -14.47 -17.61 -13.12
CA GLU A 353 -14.08 -19.03 -13.09
C GLU A 353 -13.64 -19.46 -14.50
N LYS A 354 -12.55 -20.24 -14.54
CA LYS A 354 -11.84 -20.80 -15.71
C LYS A 354 -10.74 -19.93 -16.33
N ASN A 355 -9.59 -19.88 -15.65
CA ASN A 355 -8.43 -20.74 -15.96
C ASN A 355 -7.33 -20.50 -14.92
#